data_AF-A0A7Y2ZEW9-F1
#
_entry.id   AF-A0A7Y2ZEW9-F1
#
_cell.length_a   1.000
_cell.length_b   1.000
_cell.length_c   1.000
_cell.angle_alpha   90.00
_cell.angle_beta   90.00
_cell.angle_gamma   90.00
#
_symmetry.space_group_name_H-M   'P 1'
#
loop_
_entity.id
_entity.type
_entity.pdbx_description
1 polymer ?
#
loop_
_entity_poly.entity_id
_entity_poly.type
_entity_poly.pdbx_seq_one_letter_code
_entity_poly.pdbx_strand_id
1 'polypeptide(L)'
;MHPLVAVHLAVLLFGAAGLFGKLVLLPPTLLVLGRVVFAAGALGVFLQWRERTGRAAEPGGTDPAPPAARRWSLVGLGILLAIHWVTFFHAIQLSTVAIGLLTFATFPIFTALLEPLLPGERFEAGTLAAAAVSLAG
;
A
#
# COMPACT_ATOMS: atom_id res chain seq x y z
N MET A 1 -15.65 -17.23 0.61
CA MET A 1 -14.20 -17.32 0.34
C MET A 1 -13.50 -17.39 1.69
N HIS A 2 -12.71 -18.43 1.98
CA HIS A 2 -11.98 -18.52 3.25
C HIS A 2 -10.90 -17.42 3.30
N PRO A 3 -10.70 -16.70 4.42
CA PRO A 3 -9.75 -15.58 4.49
C PRO A 3 -8.33 -15.95 4.03
N LEU A 4 -7.88 -17.16 4.34
CA LEU A 4 -6.56 -17.67 3.91
C LEU A 4 -6.42 -17.70 2.39
N VAL A 5 -7.46 -18.14 1.66
CA VAL A 5 -7.40 -18.22 0.19
C VAL A 5 -7.31 -16.82 -0.41
N ALA A 6 -8.03 -15.84 0.16
CA ALA A 6 -7.98 -14.46 -0.29
C ALA A 6 -6.58 -13.85 -0.12
N VAL A 7 -5.90 -14.12 1.00
CA VAL A 7 -4.53 -13.65 1.26
C VAL A 7 -3.55 -14.28 0.27
N HIS A 8 -3.61 -15.59 0.04
CA HIS A 8 -2.71 -16.26 -0.92
C HIS A 8 -2.91 -15.73 -2.34
N LEU A 9 -4.17 -15.53 -2.74
CA LEU A 9 -4.49 -14.93 -4.04
C LEU A 9 -3.97 -13.49 -4.13
N ALA A 10 -4.15 -12.68 -3.08
CA ALA A 10 -3.66 -11.31 -3.04
C ALA A 10 -2.13 -11.24 -3.17
N VAL A 11 -1.40 -12.08 -2.44
CA VAL A 11 0.06 -12.16 -2.53
C VAL A 11 0.51 -12.61 -3.92
N LEU A 12 -0.16 -13.60 -4.51
CA LEU A 12 0.12 -14.05 -5.88
C LEU A 12 -0.09 -12.93 -6.91
N LEU A 13 -1.24 -12.25 -6.85
CA LEU A 13 -1.57 -11.15 -7.75
C LEU A 13 -0.62 -9.96 -7.57
N PHE A 14 -0.24 -9.65 -6.32
CA PHE A 14 0.73 -8.61 -6.02
C PHE A 14 2.13 -8.94 -6.58
N GLY A 15 2.60 -10.17 -6.38
CA GLY A 15 3.88 -10.64 -6.94
C GLY A 15 3.90 -10.59 -8.47
N ALA A 16 2.81 -11.03 -9.11
CA ALA A 16 2.64 -10.93 -10.56
C ALA A 16 2.63 -9.47 -11.04
N ALA A 17 2.06 -8.54 -10.28
CA ALA A 17 2.07 -7.12 -10.60
C ALA A 17 3.48 -6.52 -10.66
N GLY A 18 4.43 -7.04 -9.86
CA GLY A 18 5.84 -6.66 -9.88
C GLY A 18 6.56 -7.11 -11.16
N LEU A 19 6.17 -8.25 -11.74
CA LEU A 19 6.73 -8.75 -13.00
C LEU A 19 6.54 -7.76 -14.15
N PHE A 20 5.34 -7.15 -14.25
CA PHE A 20 5.07 -6.10 -15.23
C PHE A 20 5.95 -4.86 -15.02
N GLY A 21 6.41 -4.60 -13.81
CA GLY A 21 7.37 -3.53 -13.52
C GLY A 21 8.71 -3.69 -14.24
N LYS A 22 9.15 -4.94 -14.47
CA LYS A 22 10.38 -5.27 -15.20
C LYS A 22 10.16 -5.38 -16.72
N LEU A 23 8.98 -5.87 -17.13
CA LEU A 23 8.65 -6.11 -18.54
C LEU A 23 8.23 -4.82 -19.29
N VAL A 24 7.67 -3.85 -18.60
CA VAL A 24 7.23 -2.59 -19.19
C VAL A 24 8.42 -1.62 -19.30
N LEU A 25 8.78 -1.25 -20.53
CA LEU A 25 9.90 -0.34 -20.86
C LEU A 25 9.62 1.14 -20.56
N LEU A 26 8.59 1.46 -19.79
CA LEU A 26 8.25 2.83 -19.41
C LEU A 26 9.06 3.26 -18.17
N PRO A 27 9.40 4.57 -18.09
CA PRO A 27 9.91 5.15 -16.85
C PRO A 27 8.99 4.82 -15.65
N PRO A 28 9.55 4.46 -14.47
CA PRO A 28 8.76 4.11 -13.28
C PRO A 28 7.71 5.16 -12.91
N THR A 29 8.05 6.44 -13.07
CA THR A 29 7.15 7.56 -12.83
C THR A 29 5.90 7.51 -13.70
N LEU A 30 6.04 7.20 -15.00
CA LEU A 30 4.90 7.11 -15.93
C LEU A 30 4.07 5.85 -15.65
N LEU A 31 4.71 4.74 -15.32
CA LEU A 31 4.03 3.51 -14.92
C LEU A 31 3.14 3.74 -13.69
N VAL A 32 3.70 4.36 -12.66
CA VAL A 32 2.97 4.66 -11.41
C VAL A 32 1.88 5.70 -11.66
N LEU A 33 2.15 6.75 -12.44
CA LEU A 33 1.14 7.75 -12.80
C LEU A 33 -0.06 7.09 -13.50
N GLY A 34 0.18 6.23 -14.49
CA GLY A 34 -0.89 5.50 -15.18
C GLY A 34 -1.73 4.64 -14.22
N ARG A 35 -1.09 3.95 -13.27
CA ARG A 35 -1.79 3.18 -12.22
C ARG A 35 -2.64 4.06 -11.32
N VAL A 36 -2.11 5.20 -10.87
CA VAL A 36 -2.82 6.12 -9.98
C VAL A 36 -4.00 6.77 -10.70
N VAL A 37 -3.84 7.20 -11.94
CA VAL A 37 -4.92 7.77 -12.76
C VAL A 37 -6.03 6.73 -12.98
N PHE A 38 -5.66 5.49 -13.32
CA PHE A 38 -6.63 4.41 -13.47
C PHE A 38 -7.37 4.12 -12.16
N ALA A 39 -6.65 3.99 -11.04
CA ALA A 39 -7.25 3.73 -9.73
C ALA A 39 -8.19 4.86 -9.28
N ALA A 40 -7.77 6.12 -9.46
CA ALA A 40 -8.59 7.29 -9.14
C ALA A 40 -9.85 7.36 -10.03
N GLY A 41 -9.72 7.09 -11.32
CA GLY A 41 -10.86 7.03 -12.26
C GLY A 41 -11.83 5.91 -11.90
N ALA A 42 -11.33 4.69 -11.68
CA ALA A 42 -12.14 3.54 -11.29
C ALA A 42 -12.87 3.78 -9.96
N LEU A 43 -12.18 4.34 -8.96
CA LEU A 43 -12.78 4.73 -7.69
C LEU A 43 -13.86 5.81 -7.90
N GLY A 44 -13.59 6.83 -8.71
CA GLY A 44 -14.56 7.88 -9.03
C GLY A 44 -15.83 7.33 -9.71
N VAL A 45 -15.69 6.40 -10.65
CA VAL A 45 -16.83 5.72 -11.29
C VAL A 45 -17.59 4.86 -10.29
N PHE A 46 -16.89 4.13 -9.43
CA PHE A 46 -17.50 3.30 -8.40
C PHE A 46 -18.29 4.12 -7.37
N LEU A 47 -17.75 5.26 -6.93
CA LEU A 47 -18.44 6.18 -6.02
C LEU A 47 -19.70 6.76 -6.66
N GLN A 48 -19.62 7.23 -7.91
CA GLN A 48 -20.80 7.70 -8.65
C GLN A 48 -21.86 6.60 -8.81
N TRP A 49 -21.45 5.36 -9.07
CA TRP A 49 -22.37 4.23 -9.17
C TRP A 49 -23.05 3.89 -7.83
N ARG A 50 -22.32 3.98 -6.72
CA ARG A 50 -22.87 3.82 -5.36
C ARG A 50 -23.88 4.91 -4.99
N GLU A 51 -23.58 6.16 -5.33
CA GLU A 51 -24.49 7.28 -5.10
C GLU A 51 -25.80 7.09 -5.88
N ARG A 52 -25.70 6.71 -7.17
CA ARG A 52 -26.89 6.46 -8.03
C ARG A 52 -27.75 5.28 -7.59
N THR A 53 -27.16 4.28 -6.91
CA THR A 53 -27.89 3.09 -6.44
C THR A 53 -28.51 3.27 -5.05
N GLY A 54 -28.51 4.50 -4.51
CA GLY A 54 -29.04 4.79 -3.17
C GLY A 54 -28.23 4.17 -2.03
N ARG A 55 -27.06 3.58 -2.34
CA ARG A 55 -26.06 3.09 -1.38
C ARG A 55 -24.96 4.12 -1.15
N ALA A 56 -25.33 5.40 -1.31
CA ALA A 56 -24.51 6.51 -0.86
C ALA A 56 -24.07 6.16 0.56
N ALA A 57 -22.77 6.19 0.81
CA ALA A 57 -22.32 6.14 2.17
C ALA A 57 -23.08 7.27 2.88
N GLU A 58 -23.76 6.97 4.00
CA GLU A 58 -23.97 8.03 4.97
C GLU A 58 -22.61 8.73 5.17
N PRO A 59 -22.58 10.00 5.58
CA PRO A 59 -21.37 10.64 6.09
C PRO A 59 -20.91 9.93 7.39
N GLY A 60 -20.65 8.62 7.31
CA GLY A 60 -20.20 7.71 8.34
C GLY A 60 -18.71 7.91 8.48
N GLY A 61 -18.39 8.92 9.28
CA GLY A 61 -17.06 9.20 9.77
C GLY A 61 -17.24 10.16 10.93
N THR A 62 -17.68 9.63 12.06
CA THR A 62 -17.42 10.22 13.39
C THR A 62 -15.91 10.21 13.63
N ASP A 63 -15.18 10.99 12.84
CA ASP A 63 -13.77 11.29 13.07
C ASP A 63 -13.71 12.68 13.71
N PRO A 64 -13.00 12.84 14.84
CA PRO A 64 -12.93 14.11 15.57
C PRO A 64 -12.09 15.18 14.84
N ALA A 65 -11.46 14.86 13.72
CA ALA A 65 -10.55 15.75 13.01
C ALA A 65 -11.31 16.74 12.09
N PRO A 66 -10.94 18.03 12.08
CA PRO A 66 -11.58 19.01 11.22
C PRO A 66 -11.41 18.64 9.74
N PRO A 67 -12.42 18.90 8.87
CA PRO A 67 -12.42 18.50 7.46
C PRO A 67 -11.19 18.95 6.66
N ALA A 68 -10.57 20.07 7.06
CA ALA A 68 -9.35 20.60 6.46
C ALA A 68 -8.09 19.78 6.83
N ALA A 69 -7.96 19.36 8.09
CA ALA A 69 -6.82 18.56 8.53
C ALA A 69 -6.80 17.19 7.84
N ARG A 70 -7.98 16.55 7.70
CA ARG A 70 -8.14 15.29 6.98
C ARG A 70 -7.71 15.39 5.51
N ARG A 71 -8.04 16.50 4.83
CA ARG A 71 -7.61 16.73 3.44
C ARG A 71 -6.09 16.78 3.34
N TRP A 72 -5.43 17.50 4.23
CA TRP A 72 -3.97 17.59 4.25
C TRP A 72 -3.30 16.25 4.57
N SER A 73 -3.85 15.48 5.52
CA SER A 73 -3.36 14.13 5.81
C SER A 73 -3.48 13.20 4.59
N LEU A 74 -4.60 13.24 3.87
CA LEU A 74 -4.79 12.44 2.65
C LEU A 74 -3.82 12.83 1.54
N VAL A 75 -3.56 14.13 1.36
CA VAL A 75 -2.54 14.61 0.41
C VAL A 75 -1.16 14.12 0.81
N GLY A 76 -0.78 14.23 2.09
CA GLY A 76 0.50 13.73 2.60
C GLY A 76 0.68 12.23 2.36
N LEU A 77 -0.34 11.42 2.67
CA LEU A 77 -0.33 9.98 2.40
C LEU A 77 -0.24 9.67 0.89
N GLY A 78 -0.93 10.45 0.05
CA GLY A 78 -0.85 10.32 -1.41
C GLY A 78 0.56 10.58 -1.94
N ILE A 79 1.23 11.63 -1.47
CA ILE A 79 2.62 11.95 -1.85
C ILE A 79 3.57 10.84 -1.39
N LEU A 80 3.46 10.40 -0.13
CA LEU A 80 4.28 9.33 0.43
C LEU A 80 4.11 8.03 -0.38
N LEU A 81 2.87 7.67 -0.70
CA LEU A 81 2.54 6.48 -1.48
C LEU A 81 3.07 6.59 -2.92
N ALA A 82 3.01 7.76 -3.54
CA ALA A 82 3.57 7.98 -4.88
C ALA A 82 5.08 7.80 -4.88
N ILE A 83 5.80 8.40 -3.91
CA ILE A 83 7.25 8.24 -3.76
C ILE A 83 7.57 6.75 -3.58
N HIS A 84 6.88 6.07 -2.67
CA HIS A 84 7.06 4.65 -2.40
C HIS A 84 6.91 3.78 -3.66
N TRP A 85 5.84 3.97 -4.43
CA TRP A 85 5.63 3.16 -5.64
C TRP A 85 6.65 3.45 -6.73
N VAL A 86 7.04 4.72 -6.92
CA VAL A 86 8.05 5.08 -7.93
C VAL A 86 9.39 4.46 -7.58
N THR A 87 9.83 4.55 -6.33
CA THR A 87 11.10 3.96 -5.88
C THR A 87 11.06 2.43 -5.93
N PHE A 88 9.94 1.81 -5.57
CA PHE A 88 9.75 0.35 -5.68
C PHE A 88 9.90 -0.14 -7.14
N PHE A 89 9.20 0.48 -8.09
CA PHE A 89 9.32 0.09 -9.51
C PHE A 89 10.70 0.42 -10.09
N HIS A 90 11.32 1.51 -9.65
CA HIS A 90 12.69 1.83 -10.02
C HIS A 90 13.67 0.76 -9.53
N ALA A 91 13.55 0.30 -8.28
CA ALA A 91 14.37 -0.77 -7.73
C ALA A 91 14.19 -2.10 -8.50
N ILE A 92 12.96 -2.46 -8.88
CA ILE A 92 12.69 -3.63 -9.72
C ILE A 92 13.37 -3.51 -11.09
N GLN A 93 13.30 -2.34 -11.72
CA GLN A 93 13.94 -2.11 -13.01
C GLN A 93 15.47 -2.19 -12.92
N LEU A 94 16.08 -1.66 -11.86
CA LEU A 94 17.52 -1.75 -11.61
C LEU A 94 17.99 -3.16 -11.22
N SER A 95 17.16 -3.95 -10.54
CA SER A 95 17.52 -5.25 -9.99
C SER A 95 16.67 -6.39 -10.59
N THR A 96 16.14 -7.29 -9.78
CA THR A 96 15.20 -8.34 -10.19
C THR A 96 13.89 -8.21 -9.45
N VAL A 97 12.82 -8.77 -10.03
CA VAL A 97 11.50 -8.84 -9.39
C VAL A 97 11.61 -9.59 -8.05
N ALA A 98 12.42 -10.65 -7.99
CA ALA A 98 12.66 -11.41 -6.77
C ALA A 98 13.28 -10.56 -5.65
N ILE A 99 14.33 -9.79 -5.95
CA ILE A 99 14.96 -8.89 -4.97
C ILE A 99 13.95 -7.84 -4.49
N GLY A 100 13.21 -7.20 -5.41
CA GLY A 100 12.21 -6.18 -5.04
C GLY A 100 11.12 -6.72 -4.11
N LEU A 101 10.62 -7.95 -4.37
CA LEU A 101 9.62 -8.59 -3.51
C LEU A 101 10.20 -9.04 -2.17
N LEU A 102 11.43 -9.56 -2.15
CA LEU A 102 12.10 -9.96 -0.90
C LEU A 102 12.33 -8.75 0.00
N THR A 103 12.81 -7.63 -0.55
CA THR A 103 12.98 -6.38 0.21
C THR A 103 11.65 -5.74 0.60
N PHE A 104 10.57 -5.97 -0.15
CA PHE A 104 9.24 -5.55 0.27
C PHE A 104 8.74 -6.38 1.45
N ALA A 105 9.01 -7.69 1.45
CA ALA A 105 8.62 -8.60 2.52
C ALA A 105 9.30 -8.31 3.87
N THR A 106 10.34 -7.47 3.89
CA THR A 106 10.96 -7.00 5.14
C THR A 106 10.20 -5.85 5.81
N PHE A 107 9.08 -5.37 5.23
CA PHE A 107 8.25 -4.33 5.85
C PHE A 107 7.86 -4.59 7.32
N PRO A 108 7.59 -5.84 7.79
CA PRO A 108 7.21 -6.08 9.19
C PRO A 108 8.29 -5.65 10.18
N ILE A 109 9.56 -5.74 9.76
CA ILE A 109 10.71 -5.32 10.57
C ILE A 109 10.69 -3.80 10.71
N PHE A 110 10.50 -3.08 9.61
CA PHE A 110 10.38 -1.62 9.64
C PHE A 110 9.17 -1.18 10.45
N THR A 111 8.01 -1.83 10.32
CA THR A 111 6.83 -1.48 11.11
C THR A 111 7.04 -1.75 12.59
N ALA A 112 7.64 -2.88 12.98
CA ALA A 112 7.95 -3.18 14.38
C ALA A 112 8.96 -2.18 15.00
N LEU A 113 9.87 -1.62 14.19
CA LEU A 113 10.79 -0.56 14.62
C LEU A 113 10.12 0.82 14.71
N LEU A 114 9.14 1.10 13.85
CA LEU A 114 8.41 2.37 13.84
C LEU A 114 7.27 2.43 14.88
N GLU A 115 6.65 1.30 15.19
CA GLU A 115 5.58 1.14 16.19
C GLU A 115 5.88 1.88 17.52
N PRO A 116 7.06 1.72 18.17
CA PRO A 116 7.36 2.45 19.41
C PRO A 116 7.60 3.97 19.24
N LEU A 117 7.78 4.46 18.01
CA LEU A 117 7.93 5.88 17.73
C LEU A 117 6.57 6.58 17.53
N LEU A 118 5.48 5.81 17.39
CA LEU A 118 4.13 6.32 17.24
C LEU A 118 3.46 6.50 18.61
N PRO A 119 2.81 7.66 18.88
CA PRO A 119 2.18 7.90 20.16
C PRO A 119 1.02 6.92 20.41
N GLY A 120 1.15 6.07 21.43
CA GLY A 120 0.07 5.21 21.93
C GLY A 120 0.26 3.70 21.72
N GLU A 121 1.28 3.27 20.98
CA GLU A 121 1.60 1.85 20.83
C GLU A 121 2.57 1.37 21.93
N ARG A 122 2.27 0.22 22.55
CA ARG A 122 3.08 -0.37 23.61
C ARG A 122 4.10 -1.31 22.97
N PHE A 123 5.36 -1.17 23.38
CA PHE A 123 6.44 -2.05 22.97
C PHE A 123 6.15 -3.50 23.39
N GLU A 124 5.82 -4.37 22.43
CA GLU A 124 5.53 -5.78 22.70
C GLU A 124 6.69 -6.65 22.20
N ALA A 125 7.43 -7.26 23.14
CA ALA A 125 8.64 -8.04 22.83
C ALA A 125 8.38 -9.23 21.89
N GLY A 126 7.14 -9.75 21.87
CA GLY A 126 6.72 -10.81 20.93
C GLY A 126 6.73 -10.37 19.47
N THR A 127 6.34 -9.12 19.18
CA THR A 127 6.35 -8.54 17.82
C THR A 127 7.79 -8.38 17.32
N LEU A 128 8.71 -7.98 18.18
CA LEU A 128 10.15 -7.91 17.87
C LEU A 128 10.77 -9.28 17.65
N ALA A 129 10.39 -10.28 18.44
CA ALA A 129 10.87 -11.65 18.24
C ALA A 129 10.36 -12.20 16.90
N ALA A 130 9.08 -11.99 16.56
CA ALA A 130 8.52 -12.41 15.27
C ALA A 130 9.18 -11.68 14.08
N ALA A 131 9.46 -10.38 14.23
CA ALA A 131 10.21 -9.60 13.23
C ALA A 131 11.66 -10.11 13.07
N ALA A 132 12.33 -10.46 14.17
CA ALA A 132 13.68 -11.03 14.16
C ALA A 132 13.73 -12.43 13.52
N VAL A 133 12.71 -13.27 13.75
CA VAL A 133 12.56 -14.56 13.07
C VAL A 133 12.33 -14.34 11.57
N SER A 134 11.52 -13.36 11.19
CA SER A 134 11.28 -13.00 9.78
C SER A 134 12.53 -12.47 9.07
N LEU A 135 13.53 -11.94 9.81
CA LEU A 135 14.84 -11.57 9.28
C LEU A 135 15.73 -12.79 8.98
N ALA A 136 15.52 -13.90 9.70
CA ALA A 136 16.35 -15.10 9.59
C ALA A 136 15.97 -15.99 8.39
N GLY A 137 14.75 -15.83 7.85
CA GLY A 137 14.24 -16.56 6.68
C GLY A 137 12.92 -17.26 6.93
#